data_AF-A0A7C3RCD1-F1
#
_entry.id   AF-A0A7C3RCD1-F1
#
_cell.length_a   1.000
_cell.length_b   1.000
_cell.length_c   1.000
_cell.angle_alpha   90.00
_cell.angle_beta   90.00
_cell.angle_gamma   90.00
#
_symmetry.space_group_name_H-M   'P 1'
#
loop_
_entity.id
_entity.type
_entity.pdbx_description
1 polymer ?
#
loop_
_entity_poly.entity_id
_entity_poly.type
_entity_poly.pdbx_seq_one_letter_code
_entity_poly.pdbx_strand_id
1 'polypeptide(L)'
;MNLFSLFNSKFNTVENNPFEVDIHSHLLPRIDDGVQSLKESLELIKKFKLLGYKKLITTPHIISDYYQNDKEIITKKLNIVQNALKEENIDIQLEAGAEYYVDMKFLELIEEEKLVTFMSHYVLFETSYTEKP
;
A
#
# COMPACT_ATOMS: atom_id res chain seq x y z
N MET A 1 -9.39 30.88 30.13
CA MET A 1 -9.35 29.81 29.11
C MET A 1 -7.94 29.76 28.56
N ASN A 2 -7.25 28.63 28.71
CA ASN A 2 -5.83 28.54 28.37
C ASN A 2 -5.64 28.44 26.85
N LEU A 3 -4.84 29.35 26.27
CA LEU A 3 -4.56 29.45 24.83
C LEU A 3 -3.95 28.14 24.26
N PHE A 4 -3.33 27.34 25.13
CA PHE A 4 -2.78 26.02 24.81
C PHE A 4 -3.81 24.93 24.55
N SER A 5 -5.08 25.11 24.92
CA SER A 5 -6.13 24.11 24.64
C SER A 5 -6.57 24.08 23.17
N LEU A 6 -6.32 25.16 22.41
CA LEU A 6 -6.74 25.32 21.01
C LEU A 6 -5.85 24.59 20.00
N PHE A 7 -4.63 24.21 20.39
CA PHE A 7 -3.70 23.45 19.53
C PHE A 7 -3.73 21.95 19.79
N ASN A 8 -4.53 21.49 20.76
CA ASN A 8 -4.81 20.09 21.03
C ASN A 8 -6.09 19.65 20.30
N SER A 9 -6.24 19.98 19.01
CA SER A 9 -7.13 19.18 18.18
C SER A 9 -6.45 17.82 18.05
N LYS A 10 -6.68 16.97 19.06
CA LYS A 10 -6.48 15.54 18.98
C LYS A 10 -7.00 15.15 17.61
N PHE A 11 -6.16 14.50 16.79
CA PHE A 11 -6.70 13.62 15.77
C PHE A 11 -7.61 12.68 16.56
N ASN A 12 -8.91 13.01 16.59
CA ASN A 12 -9.90 12.17 17.20
C ASN A 12 -9.75 10.88 16.41
N THR A 13 -9.19 9.85 17.06
CA THR A 13 -9.28 8.48 16.60
C THR A 13 -10.70 8.31 16.14
N VAL A 14 -10.90 8.01 14.86
CA VAL A 14 -12.24 7.87 14.29
C VAL A 14 -12.86 6.69 15.04
N GLU A 15 -13.64 6.97 16.09
CA GLU A 15 -14.21 5.95 16.97
C GLU A 15 -15.14 4.99 16.19
N ASN A 16 -15.46 5.32 14.94
CA ASN A 16 -16.27 4.52 14.02
C ASN A 16 -15.75 4.62 12.57
N ASN A 17 -14.54 4.14 12.27
CA ASN A 17 -14.16 3.93 10.87
C ASN A 17 -14.91 2.69 10.33
N PRO A 18 -15.83 2.83 9.37
CA PRO A 18 -16.54 1.68 8.81
C PRO A 18 -15.64 0.79 7.94
N PHE A 19 -14.44 1.26 7.59
CA PHE A 19 -13.47 0.55 6.77
C PHE A 19 -12.28 0.10 7.62
N GLU A 20 -12.18 -1.21 7.85
CA GLU A 20 -11.07 -1.78 8.62
C GLU A 20 -9.85 -2.13 7.75
N VAL A 21 -10.05 -2.21 6.43
CA VAL A 21 -9.05 -2.67 5.46
C VAL A 21 -8.88 -1.64 4.35
N ASP A 22 -7.65 -1.20 4.13
CA ASP A 22 -7.26 -0.50 2.91
C ASP A 22 -6.73 -1.52 1.91
N ILE A 23 -7.19 -1.47 0.66
CA ILE A 23 -6.80 -2.42 -0.39
C ILE A 23 -5.88 -1.83 -1.46
N HIS A 24 -5.61 -0.52 -1.40
CA HIS A 24 -4.83 0.16 -2.42
C HIS A 24 -4.05 1.33 -1.81
N SER A 25 -2.73 1.15 -1.78
CA SER A 25 -1.77 2.16 -1.30
C SER A 25 -0.35 1.79 -1.73
N HIS A 26 0.57 2.76 -1.72
CA HIS A 26 1.97 2.61 -2.15
C HIS A 26 2.93 2.80 -0.97
N LEU A 27 3.02 1.77 -0.12
CA LEU A 27 3.69 1.82 1.17
C LEU A 27 5.04 1.08 1.18
N LEU A 28 5.45 0.51 0.05
CA LEU A 28 6.75 -0.16 -0.08
C LEU A 28 7.82 0.82 -0.59
N PRO A 29 8.96 0.96 0.11
CA PRO A 29 9.87 2.06 -0.16
C PRO A 29 10.68 1.88 -1.44
N ARG A 30 10.70 2.92 -2.29
CA ARG A 30 11.56 3.05 -3.48
C ARG A 30 11.36 1.93 -4.50
N ILE A 31 10.12 1.62 -4.82
CA ILE A 31 9.78 0.70 -5.92
C ILE A 31 8.80 1.30 -6.92
N ASP A 32 8.16 2.41 -6.56
CA ASP A 32 7.31 3.21 -7.43
C ASP A 32 7.34 4.69 -6.98
N ASP A 33 6.34 5.47 -7.39
CA ASP A 33 6.10 6.86 -7.00
C ASP A 33 5.49 7.04 -5.60
N GLY A 34 5.28 5.96 -4.86
CA GLY A 34 4.85 6.00 -3.47
C GLY A 34 5.93 6.48 -2.50
N VAL A 35 5.98 5.86 -1.33
CA VAL A 35 6.95 6.24 -0.29
C VAL A 35 8.40 6.00 -0.73
N GLN A 36 9.29 6.94 -0.40
CA GLN A 36 10.69 6.94 -0.84
C GLN A 36 11.65 6.48 0.26
N SER A 37 11.15 6.21 1.47
CA SER A 37 11.97 5.68 2.56
C SER A 37 11.19 4.76 3.51
N LEU A 38 11.91 3.89 4.22
CA LEU A 38 11.31 3.05 5.25
C LEU A 38 10.67 3.92 6.36
N LYS A 39 11.32 5.03 6.73
CA LYS A 39 10.79 5.97 7.72
C LYS A 39 9.43 6.52 7.30
N GLU A 40 9.31 6.97 6.06
CA GLU A 40 8.06 7.50 5.51
C GLU A 40 6.96 6.43 5.46
N SER A 41 7.30 5.21 5.04
CA SER A 41 6.39 4.06 5.08
C SER A 41 5.81 3.86 6.48
N LEU A 42 6.66 3.80 7.51
CA LEU A 42 6.23 3.60 8.90
C LEU A 42 5.40 4.77 9.43
N GLU A 43 5.76 6.01 9.09
CA GLU A 43 4.99 7.20 9.47
C GLU A 43 3.58 7.18 8.85
N LEU A 44 3.43 6.78 7.59
CA LEU A 44 2.12 6.65 6.95
C LEU A 44 1.31 5.49 7.54
N ILE A 45 1.94 4.33 7.76
CA ILE A 45 1.25 3.16 8.35
C ILE A 45 0.73 3.49 9.76
N LYS A 46 1.49 4.25 10.56
CA LYS A 46 1.01 4.76 11.86
C LYS A 46 -0.22 5.65 11.70
N LYS A 47 -0.27 6.51 10.69
CA LYS A 47 -1.45 7.34 10.40
C LYS A 47 -2.66 6.50 10.00
N PHE A 48 -2.48 5.49 9.14
CA PHE A 48 -3.54 4.53 8.82
C PHE A 48 -4.09 3.86 10.09
N LYS A 49 -3.21 3.40 10.99
CA LYS A 49 -3.62 2.84 12.28
C LYS A 49 -4.41 3.84 13.14
N LEU A 50 -3.98 5.11 13.21
CA LEU A 50 -4.69 6.18 13.93
C LEU A 50 -6.09 6.46 13.34
N LEU A 51 -6.26 6.25 12.03
CA LEU A 51 -7.54 6.34 11.34
C LEU A 51 -8.43 5.09 11.56
N GLY A 52 -7.96 4.08 12.29
CA GLY A 52 -8.75 2.88 12.63
C GLY A 52 -8.56 1.70 11.68
N TYR A 53 -7.65 1.77 10.71
CA TYR A 53 -7.34 0.62 9.85
C TYR A 53 -6.62 -0.47 10.65
N LYS A 54 -7.04 -1.71 10.44
CA LYS A 54 -6.46 -2.92 11.05
C LYS A 54 -5.58 -3.69 10.07
N LYS A 55 -5.87 -3.56 8.78
CA LYS A 55 -5.14 -4.23 7.70
C LYS A 55 -4.93 -3.30 6.51
N LEU A 56 -3.75 -3.38 5.93
CA LEU A 56 -3.38 -2.70 4.69
C LEU A 56 -2.92 -3.74 3.67
N ILE A 57 -3.41 -3.62 2.45
CA ILE A 57 -2.90 -4.35 1.29
C ILE A 57 -2.30 -3.31 0.36
N THR A 58 -0.97 -3.19 0.36
CA THR A 58 -0.27 -2.24 -0.51
C THR A 58 -0.14 -2.84 -1.92
N THR A 59 -0.38 -2.03 -2.94
CA THR A 59 -0.45 -2.43 -4.35
C THR A 59 0.51 -1.57 -5.16
N PRO A 60 1.83 -1.74 -5.00
CA PRO A 60 2.78 -0.97 -5.78
C PRO A 60 2.60 -1.22 -7.28
N HIS A 61 2.98 -0.23 -8.09
CA HIS A 61 2.81 -0.29 -9.53
C HIS A 61 3.65 -1.41 -10.18
N ILE A 62 3.07 -2.08 -11.17
CA ILE A 62 3.77 -2.86 -12.20
C ILE A 62 3.41 -2.25 -13.55
N ILE A 63 4.38 -1.57 -14.15
CA ILE A 63 4.29 -0.93 -15.46
C ILE A 63 5.54 -1.32 -16.25
N SER A 64 5.37 -2.07 -17.35
CA SER A 64 6.47 -2.79 -18.01
C SER A 64 7.70 -1.94 -18.35
N ASP A 65 7.47 -0.69 -18.75
CA ASP A 65 8.54 0.22 -19.19
C ASP A 65 8.89 1.30 -18.16
N TYR A 66 8.26 1.29 -16.98
CA TYR A 66 8.43 2.35 -15.98
C TYR A 66 8.68 1.82 -14.57
N TYR A 67 7.81 0.94 -14.07
CA TYR A 67 7.95 0.28 -12.78
C TYR A 67 8.02 -1.23 -12.96
N GLN A 68 9.23 -1.72 -13.23
CA GLN A 68 9.51 -3.15 -13.47
C GLN A 68 9.54 -3.97 -12.17
N ASN A 69 8.52 -3.80 -11.34
CA ASN A 69 8.35 -4.59 -10.13
C ASN A 69 7.87 -6.00 -10.48
N ASP A 70 8.30 -6.96 -9.68
CA ASP A 70 7.86 -8.34 -9.76
C ASP A 70 7.54 -8.88 -8.36
N LYS A 71 7.12 -10.14 -8.31
CA LYS A 71 6.79 -10.82 -7.05
C LYS A 71 7.96 -10.82 -6.07
N GLU A 72 9.21 -10.97 -6.54
CA GLU A 72 10.39 -11.04 -5.67
C GLU A 72 10.68 -9.68 -5.05
N ILE A 73 10.68 -8.61 -5.86
CA ILE A 73 10.90 -7.23 -5.42
C ILE A 73 9.85 -6.83 -4.40
N ILE A 74 8.57 -7.05 -4.72
CA ILE A 74 7.45 -6.72 -3.84
C ILE A 74 7.56 -7.50 -2.52
N THR A 75 7.79 -8.81 -2.57
CA THR A 75 7.92 -9.66 -1.37
C THR A 75 9.09 -9.21 -0.50
N LYS A 76 10.25 -8.92 -1.10
CA LYS A 76 11.44 -8.45 -0.39
C LYS A 76 11.17 -7.14 0.34
N LYS A 77 10.50 -6.19 -0.31
CA LYS A 77 10.19 -4.88 0.27
C LYS A 77 9.11 -4.97 1.34
N LEU A 78 8.09 -5.81 1.12
CA LEU A 78 7.09 -6.14 2.12
C LEU A 78 7.74 -6.68 3.40
N ASN A 79 8.65 -7.64 3.28
CA ASN A 79 9.36 -8.22 4.44
C ASN A 79 10.17 -7.17 5.22
N ILE A 80 10.81 -6.23 4.52
CA ILE A 80 11.55 -5.12 5.16
C ILE A 80 10.59 -4.28 6.02
N VAL A 81 9.45 -3.86 5.44
CA VAL A 81 8.47 -3.03 6.16
C VAL A 81 7.84 -3.82 7.32
N GLN A 82 7.42 -5.06 7.10
CA GLN A 82 6.84 -5.92 8.14
C GLN A 82 7.79 -6.13 9.32
N ASN A 83 9.09 -6.32 9.07
CA ASN A 83 10.08 -6.45 10.15
C ASN A 83 10.20 -5.16 10.95
N ALA A 84 10.26 -4.01 10.28
CA ALA A 84 10.31 -2.72 10.96
C ALA A 84 9.03 -2.41 11.76
N LEU A 85 7.85 -2.81 11.26
CA LEU A 85 6.59 -2.72 12.02
C LEU A 85 6.66 -3.55 13.33
N LYS A 86 7.23 -4.75 13.27
CA LYS A 86 7.44 -5.61 14.45
C LYS A 86 8.43 -4.98 15.44
N GLU A 87 9.56 -4.47 14.95
CA GLU A 87 10.58 -3.81 15.78
C GLU A 87 10.02 -2.59 16.52
N GLU A 88 9.16 -1.81 15.86
CA GLU A 88 8.52 -0.62 16.45
C GLU A 88 7.20 -0.92 17.20
N ASN A 89 6.80 -2.19 17.33
CA ASN A 89 5.56 -2.61 17.98
C ASN A 89 4.30 -1.95 17.38
N ILE A 90 4.27 -1.76 16.06
CA ILE A 90 3.13 -1.20 15.33
C ILE A 90 2.21 -2.35 14.93
N ASP A 91 1.21 -2.60 15.78
CA ASP A 91 0.22 -3.67 15.55
C ASP A 91 -0.80 -3.29 14.44
N ILE A 92 -0.47 -3.64 13.20
CA ILE A 92 -1.33 -3.53 12.01
C ILE A 92 -0.89 -4.60 11.00
N GLN A 93 -1.85 -5.27 10.35
CA GLN A 93 -1.53 -6.27 9.33
C GLN A 93 -1.14 -5.58 8.02
N LEU A 94 -0.02 -5.98 7.43
CA LEU A 94 0.41 -5.50 6.12
C LEU A 94 0.58 -6.69 5.17
N GLU A 95 -0.12 -6.67 4.05
CA GLU A 95 0.03 -7.58 2.91
C GLU A 95 0.36 -6.78 1.66
N ALA A 96 0.76 -7.45 0.58
CA ALA A 96 0.97 -6.81 -0.71
C ALA A 96 0.27 -7.57 -1.84
N GLY A 97 -0.32 -6.80 -2.76
CA GLY A 97 -0.66 -7.21 -4.12
C GLY A 97 0.22 -6.44 -5.11
N ALA A 98 -0.32 -6.15 -6.28
CA ALA A 98 0.24 -5.19 -7.23
C ALA A 98 -0.89 -4.43 -7.91
N GLU A 99 -0.59 -3.21 -8.36
CA GLU A 99 -1.41 -2.47 -9.30
C GLU A 99 -0.80 -2.60 -10.69
N TYR A 100 -1.49 -3.28 -11.59
CA TYR A 100 -1.03 -3.48 -12.96
C TYR A 100 -1.51 -2.37 -13.88
N TYR A 101 -0.61 -1.71 -14.60
CA TYR A 101 -1.02 -0.92 -15.75
C TYR A 101 -1.42 -1.87 -16.90
N VAL A 102 -2.56 -1.62 -17.54
CA VAL A 102 -3.05 -2.44 -18.66
C VAL A 102 -2.17 -2.21 -19.89
N ASP A 103 -1.20 -3.12 -20.08
CA ASP A 103 -0.33 -3.22 -21.24
C ASP A 103 -0.23 -4.67 -21.75
N MET A 104 0.59 -4.90 -22.78
CA MET A 104 0.78 -6.24 -23.35
C MET A 104 1.35 -7.23 -22.33
N LYS A 105 2.22 -6.78 -21.41
CA LYS A 105 2.82 -7.65 -20.40
C LYS A 105 1.79 -8.10 -19.38
N PHE A 106 0.89 -7.21 -18.97
CA PHE A 106 -0.21 -7.57 -18.09
C PHE A 106 -1.06 -8.68 -18.70
N LEU A 107 -1.40 -8.58 -20.00
CA LEU A 107 -2.14 -9.63 -20.71
C LEU A 107 -1.37 -10.96 -20.76
N GLU A 108 -0.07 -10.94 -21.04
CA GLU A 108 0.78 -12.15 -20.98
C GLU A 108 0.76 -12.79 -19.59
N LEU A 109 0.86 -11.99 -18.52
CA LEU A 109 0.87 -12.49 -17.15
C LEU A 109 -0.47 -13.09 -16.71
N ILE A 110 -1.59 -12.61 -17.28
CA ILE A 110 -2.91 -13.24 -17.13
C ILE A 110 -2.90 -14.64 -17.75
N GLU A 111 -2.46 -14.76 -19.00
CA GLU A 111 -2.43 -16.05 -19.72
C GLU A 111 -1.50 -17.07 -19.05
N GLU A 112 -0.39 -16.59 -18.47
CA GLU A 112 0.57 -17.44 -17.76
C GLU A 112 0.17 -17.75 -16.30
N GLU A 113 -0.91 -17.17 -15.78
CA GLU A 113 -1.32 -17.25 -14.38
C GLU A 113 -0.21 -16.82 -13.38
N LYS A 114 0.58 -15.81 -13.75
CA LYS A 114 1.75 -15.33 -12.99
C LYS A 114 1.55 -13.98 -12.29
N LEU A 115 0.31 -13.52 -12.18
CA LEU A 115 0.00 -12.26 -11.52
C LEU A 115 0.29 -12.29 -10.02
N VAL A 116 0.67 -11.12 -9.49
CA VAL A 116 0.76 -10.83 -8.05
C VAL A 116 -0.64 -10.45 -7.56
N THR A 117 -1.36 -11.43 -7.04
CA THR A 117 -2.71 -11.25 -6.51
C THR A 117 -2.72 -10.88 -5.03
N PHE A 118 -3.77 -10.21 -4.57
CA PHE A 118 -4.10 -10.12 -3.14
C PHE A 118 -5.35 -10.97 -2.81
N MET A 119 -5.49 -11.36 -1.53
CA MET A 119 -6.58 -12.23 -1.07
C MET A 119 -6.77 -13.50 -1.95
N SER A 120 -5.65 -14.05 -2.43
CA SER A 120 -5.53 -15.25 -3.27
C SER A 120 -6.10 -15.17 -4.69
N HIS A 121 -7.08 -14.31 -4.96
CA HIS A 121 -7.84 -14.34 -6.22
C HIS A 121 -8.16 -12.96 -6.81
N TYR A 122 -7.72 -11.87 -6.17
CA TYR A 122 -8.02 -10.52 -6.65
C TYR A 122 -6.78 -9.88 -7.26
N VAL A 123 -7.02 -9.14 -8.34
CA VAL A 123 -6.01 -8.38 -9.09
C VAL A 123 -6.51 -6.94 -9.15
N LEU A 124 -5.61 -6.00 -8.89
CA LEU A 124 -5.86 -4.59 -9.14
C LEU A 124 -5.16 -4.18 -10.44
N PHE A 125 -5.86 -3.45 -11.28
CA PHE A 125 -5.30 -2.87 -12.50
C PHE A 125 -5.79 -1.45 -12.71
N GLU A 126 -5.00 -0.66 -13.41
CA GLU A 126 -5.32 0.70 -13.85
C GLU A 126 -5.17 0.81 -15.37
N THR A 127 -5.92 1.72 -15.96
CA THR A 127 -5.86 2.03 -17.40
C THR A 127 -5.21 3.39 -17.61
N SER A 128 -4.97 3.76 -18.87
CA SER A 128 -4.54 5.13 -19.20
C SER A 128 -5.46 6.18 -18.56
N TYR A 129 -4.85 7.22 -17.99
CA TYR A 129 -5.54 8.42 -17.52
C TYR A 129 -6.02 9.31 -18.67
N THR A 130 -5.47 9.15 -19.88
CA THR A 130 -5.74 10.01 -21.05
C THR A 130 -6.77 9.41 -21.99
N GLU A 131 -6.82 8.08 -22.09
CA GLU A 131 -7.73 7.35 -22.97
C GLU A 131 -8.91 6.78 -22.18
N LYS A 132 -10.08 6.70 -22.82
CA LYS A 132 -11.22 6.02 -22.22
C LYS A 132 -10.95 4.50 -22.19
N PRO A 133 -11.37 3.80 -21.12
CA PRO A 133 -11.32 2.33 -21.05
C PRO A 133 -12.09 1.66 -22.18
#